data_AF-A0AAX3T4U7-F1
#
_entry.id   AF-A0AAX3T4U7-F1
#
_cell.length_a   1.000
_cell.length_b   1.000
_cell.length_c   1.000
_cell.angle_alpha   90.00
_cell.angle_beta   90.00
_cell.angle_gamma   90.00
#
_symmetry.space_group_name_H-M   'P 1'
#
loop_
_entity.id
_entity.type
_entity.pdbx_description
1 polymer ?
#
loop_
_entity_poly.entity_id
_entity_poly.type
_entity_poly.pdbx_seq_one_letter_code
_entity_poly.pdbx_strand_id
1 'polypeptide(L)'
;MGTWLQDGSSGSRESARTPGAGSCPRPTGETARWPARRPAAARRLEADGHRVDLVVVVDTFVPPRVLHRAKRADPSLTTTTTYEPLPRKELWRRRIRVPLAGVVRTSPTADAQALEELGVRVARLHRPRPYTGRALVVQGSENRDDPSVWRRHIVTGDVDVLRLECNHLSVVREPHIGDVVDAIGAALGQPQP
;
A
#
# COMPACT_ATOMS: atom_id res chain seq x y z
N MET A 1 21.20 56.74 -18.62
CA MET A 1 21.66 57.13 -19.97
C MET A 1 23.15 56.79 -20.07
N GLY A 2 23.56 56.09 -21.14
CA GLY A 2 24.92 55.51 -21.34
C GLY A 2 26.06 56.54 -21.29
N THR A 3 27.34 56.15 -21.28
CA THR A 3 28.04 55.25 -22.24
C THR A 3 29.47 54.94 -21.74
N TRP A 4 29.85 53.66 -21.84
CA TRP A 4 31.14 53.03 -22.22
C TRP A 4 32.51 53.73 -22.05
N LEU A 5 33.47 52.99 -21.47
CA LEU A 5 34.80 52.77 -22.08
C LEU A 5 35.35 51.38 -21.68
N GLN A 6 36.07 50.77 -22.62
CA GLN A 6 36.54 49.39 -22.71
C GLN A 6 37.78 49.11 -21.85
N ASP A 7 38.00 47.84 -21.47
CA ASP A 7 39.26 47.16 -21.79
C ASP A 7 39.07 45.64 -21.90
N GLY A 8 39.86 45.00 -22.77
CA GLY A 8 39.68 43.63 -23.22
C GLY A 8 40.81 42.66 -22.87
N SER A 9 40.64 41.43 -23.36
CA SER A 9 41.56 40.27 -23.31
C SER A 9 41.69 39.64 -21.92
N SER A 10 41.73 38.33 -21.71
CA SER A 10 42.01 37.16 -22.55
C SER A 10 41.43 35.95 -21.79
N GLY A 11 40.76 34.99 -22.42
CA GLY A 11 41.45 33.83 -22.99
C GLY A 11 41.90 32.83 -21.93
N SER A 12 41.03 31.92 -21.48
CA SER A 12 41.39 30.55 -21.08
C SER A 12 40.14 29.68 -20.94
N ARG A 13 39.97 28.74 -21.87
CA ARG A 13 39.03 27.62 -21.76
C ARG A 13 39.64 26.62 -20.79
N GLU A 14 39.06 26.52 -19.60
CA GLU A 14 39.43 25.45 -18.67
C GLU A 14 38.61 24.20 -18.96
N SER A 15 39.36 23.16 -19.31
CA SER A 15 38.93 21.82 -19.67
C SER A 15 38.18 21.15 -18.52
N ALA A 16 36.91 20.84 -18.73
CA ALA A 16 36.12 20.00 -17.83
C ALA A 16 36.74 18.60 -17.72
N ARG A 17 37.40 18.32 -16.58
CA ARG A 17 37.79 16.97 -16.16
C ARG A 17 36.54 16.19 -15.76
N THR A 18 36.36 15.06 -16.43
CA THR A 18 35.39 14.01 -16.09
C THR A 18 35.71 13.42 -14.71
N PRO A 19 34.77 13.34 -13.76
CA PRO A 19 34.95 12.52 -12.57
C PRO A 19 34.79 11.05 -12.94
N GLY A 20 35.78 10.24 -12.60
CA GLY A 20 35.86 8.82 -12.92
C GLY A 20 34.74 7.99 -12.30
N ALA A 21 34.38 6.94 -13.03
CA ALA A 21 33.49 5.88 -12.58
C ALA A 21 34.06 5.21 -11.33
N GLY A 22 33.54 5.57 -10.16
CA GLY A 22 33.75 4.85 -8.92
C GLY A 22 33.08 3.49 -8.99
N SER A 23 33.89 2.44 -8.99
CA SER A 23 33.47 1.04 -8.92
C SER A 23 32.71 0.77 -7.62
N CYS A 24 31.42 0.42 -7.70
CA CYS A 24 30.68 -0.14 -6.57
C CYS A 24 31.23 -1.53 -6.20
N PRO A 25 31.58 -1.79 -4.93
CA PRO A 25 31.93 -3.13 -4.50
C PRO A 25 30.68 -4.02 -4.53
N ARG A 26 30.80 -5.21 -5.13
CA ARG A 26 29.77 -6.25 -5.08
C ARG A 26 29.70 -6.79 -3.64
N PRO A 27 28.52 -6.86 -3.00
CA PRO A 27 28.40 -7.56 -1.74
C PRO A 27 28.53 -9.07 -1.98
N THR A 28 29.65 -9.62 -1.48
CA THR A 28 29.86 -11.06 -1.26
C THR A 28 28.88 -11.58 -0.22
N GLY A 29 28.49 -12.84 -0.38
CA GLY A 29 27.22 -13.34 0.11
C GLY A 29 27.10 -13.56 1.61
N GLU A 30 25.86 -13.51 2.07
CA GLU A 30 25.27 -14.53 2.94
C GLU A 30 23.75 -14.33 2.92
N THR A 31 23.05 -15.19 2.19
CA THR A 31 21.59 -15.15 2.11
C THR A 31 21.00 -15.61 3.43
N ALA A 32 20.69 -14.67 4.33
CA ALA A 32 19.74 -14.91 5.40
C ALA A 32 18.38 -15.25 4.78
N ARG A 33 18.07 -16.55 4.69
CA ARG A 33 16.75 -17.06 4.27
C ARG A 33 15.70 -16.65 5.31
N TRP A 34 15.04 -15.53 5.06
CA TRP A 34 13.77 -15.20 5.71
C TRP A 34 12.62 -15.83 4.92
N PRO A 35 11.67 -16.54 5.55
CA PRO A 35 10.63 -17.25 4.81
C PRO A 35 9.70 -16.26 4.08
N ALA A 36 9.58 -16.49 2.76
CA ALA A 36 8.65 -15.93 1.78
C ALA A 36 7.84 -14.69 2.20
N ARG A 37 8.51 -13.53 2.18
CA ARG A 37 7.85 -12.22 2.21
C ARG A 37 7.43 -11.89 0.79
N ARG A 38 6.19 -12.18 0.40
CA ARG A 38 5.70 -11.75 -0.92
C ARG A 38 5.66 -10.22 -0.96
N PRO A 39 6.35 -9.56 -1.92
CA PRO A 39 6.31 -8.12 -2.05
C PRO A 39 4.87 -7.66 -2.33
N ALA A 40 4.44 -6.58 -1.68
CA ALA A 40 3.21 -5.89 -2.06
C ALA A 40 3.28 -5.48 -3.54
N ALA A 41 2.13 -5.36 -4.22
CA ALA A 41 2.06 -5.12 -5.67
C ALA A 41 2.97 -3.98 -6.14
N ALA A 42 3.00 -2.86 -5.42
CA ALA A 42 3.89 -1.73 -5.69
C ALA A 42 5.37 -2.13 -5.77
N ARG A 43 5.87 -2.91 -4.80
CA ARG A 43 7.26 -3.36 -4.77
C ARG A 43 7.59 -4.34 -5.89
N ARG A 44 6.60 -5.11 -6.34
CA ARG A 44 6.77 -6.00 -7.49
C ARG A 44 6.91 -5.17 -8.77
N LEU A 45 6.04 -4.17 -8.94
CA LEU A 45 6.12 -3.22 -10.06
C LEU A 45 7.47 -2.47 -10.07
N GLU A 46 7.90 -1.95 -8.92
CA GLU A 46 9.22 -1.30 -8.77
C GLU A 46 10.38 -2.24 -9.12
N ALA A 47 10.34 -3.48 -8.63
CA ALA A 47 11.36 -4.49 -8.94
C ALA A 47 11.39 -4.86 -10.43
N ASP A 48 10.26 -4.72 -11.12
CA ASP A 48 10.13 -4.95 -12.56
C ASP A 48 10.47 -3.66 -13.37
N GLY A 49 10.94 -2.60 -12.71
CA GLY A 49 11.40 -1.35 -13.33
C GLY A 49 10.31 -0.30 -13.57
N HIS A 50 9.09 -0.55 -13.10
CA HIS A 50 8.00 0.43 -13.18
C HIS A 50 8.11 1.48 -12.08
N ARG A 51 7.78 2.72 -12.42
CA ARG A 51 7.57 3.78 -11.43
C ARG A 51 6.19 3.63 -10.81
N VAL A 52 6.11 3.69 -9.49
CA VAL A 52 4.83 3.72 -8.75
C VAL A 52 4.65 5.10 -8.12
N ASP A 53 3.76 5.89 -8.69
CA ASP A 53 3.53 7.27 -8.23
C ASP A 53 2.59 7.38 -7.03
N LEU A 54 1.67 6.42 -6.90
CA LEU A 54 0.66 6.39 -5.85
C LEU A 54 0.19 4.94 -5.61
N VAL A 55 0.04 4.55 -4.35
CA VAL A 55 -0.68 3.32 -3.96
C VAL A 55 -2.03 3.70 -3.40
N VAL A 56 -3.10 3.23 -4.03
CA VAL A 56 -4.45 3.42 -3.53
C VAL A 56 -4.88 2.17 -2.76
N VAL A 57 -5.21 2.35 -1.50
CA VAL A 57 -5.74 1.29 -0.63
C VAL A 57 -7.23 1.54 -0.44
N VAL A 58 -8.06 0.69 -1.03
CA VAL A 58 -9.52 0.83 -0.97
C VAL A 58 -10.09 -0.08 0.10
N ASP A 59 -10.68 0.55 1.11
CA ASP A 59 -11.40 -0.01 2.25
C ASP A 59 -10.85 -1.34 2.78
N THR A 60 -9.53 -1.41 2.92
CA THR A 60 -8.85 -2.63 3.35
C THR A 60 -8.66 -2.60 4.85
N PHE A 61 -8.92 -3.73 5.51
CA PHE A 61 -8.64 -3.87 6.94
C PHE A 61 -7.13 -3.92 7.21
N VAL A 62 -6.70 -3.38 8.35
CA VAL A 62 -5.30 -3.47 8.75
C VAL A 62 -4.98 -4.89 9.29
N PRO A 63 -3.87 -5.53 8.87
CA PRO A 63 -3.54 -6.87 9.37
C PRO A 63 -3.45 -6.93 10.90
N PRO A 64 -4.00 -7.98 11.57
CA PRO A 64 -4.13 -8.02 13.03
C PRO A 64 -2.82 -7.82 13.82
N ARG A 65 -1.68 -8.21 13.24
CA ARG A 65 -0.36 -8.02 13.87
C ARG A 65 0.06 -6.55 13.90
N VAL A 66 -0.28 -5.80 12.86
CA VAL A 66 -0.03 -4.36 12.79
C VAL A 66 -0.93 -3.66 13.79
N LEU A 67 -2.22 -4.01 13.82
CA LEU A 67 -3.16 -3.50 14.83
C LEU A 67 -2.70 -3.80 16.26
N HIS A 68 -2.26 -5.03 16.55
CA HIS A 68 -1.77 -5.39 17.88
C HIS A 68 -0.48 -4.64 18.27
N ARG A 69 0.41 -4.35 17.30
CA ARG A 69 1.58 -3.50 17.54
C ARG A 69 1.16 -2.05 17.79
N ALA A 70 0.23 -1.54 17.00
CA ALA A 70 -0.29 -0.18 17.12
C ALA A 70 -0.98 0.03 18.47
N LYS A 71 -1.90 -0.86 18.86
CA LYS A 71 -2.59 -0.86 20.16
C LYS A 71 -1.65 -0.98 21.35
N ARG A 72 -0.52 -1.68 21.23
CA ARG A 72 0.51 -1.73 22.28
C ARG A 72 1.28 -0.42 22.40
N ALA A 73 1.48 0.29 21.30
CA ALA A 73 2.14 1.60 21.30
C ALA A 73 1.18 2.71 21.75
N ASP A 74 -0.10 2.61 21.39
CA ASP A 74 -1.15 3.56 21.69
C ASP A 74 -2.47 2.81 21.95
N PRO A 75 -2.83 2.58 23.22
CA PRO A 75 -4.06 1.87 23.58
C PRO A 75 -5.35 2.59 23.16
N SER A 76 -5.30 3.90 22.92
CA SER A 76 -6.47 4.74 22.60
C SER A 76 -6.99 4.56 21.17
N LEU A 77 -6.16 4.02 20.25
CA LEU A 77 -6.51 3.87 18.84
C LEU A 77 -7.81 3.11 18.63
N THR A 78 -8.73 3.63 17.81
CA THR A 78 -9.93 2.87 17.47
C THR A 78 -9.58 1.78 16.46
N THR A 79 -10.09 0.57 16.67
CA THR A 79 -9.88 -0.56 15.75
C THR A 79 -11.20 -1.24 15.50
N THR A 80 -11.49 -1.55 14.25
CA THR A 80 -12.61 -2.41 13.88
C THR A 80 -12.31 -3.81 14.39
N THR A 81 -12.90 -4.18 15.52
CA THR A 81 -12.84 -5.55 16.03
C THR A 81 -13.75 -6.41 15.16
N THR A 82 -13.34 -6.74 13.95
CA THR A 82 -14.26 -7.38 12.98
C THR A 82 -14.51 -8.86 13.27
N TYR A 83 -13.81 -9.50 14.22
CA TYR A 83 -13.99 -10.93 14.44
C TYR A 83 -13.88 -11.34 15.91
N GLU A 84 -15.03 -11.69 16.49
CA GLU A 84 -15.14 -12.65 17.59
C GLU A 84 -14.29 -13.89 17.22
N PRO A 85 -13.44 -14.42 18.13
CA PRO A 85 -12.68 -15.63 17.86
C PRO A 85 -13.62 -16.79 17.54
N LEU A 86 -13.70 -17.16 16.25
CA LEU A 86 -14.53 -18.28 15.81
C LEU A 86 -14.06 -19.59 16.46
N PRO A 87 -14.97 -20.46 16.92
CA PRO A 87 -14.61 -21.72 17.55
C PRO A 87 -13.79 -22.61 16.60
N ARG A 88 -12.84 -23.37 17.16
CA ARG A 88 -11.85 -24.18 16.41
C ARG A 88 -12.48 -25.10 15.35
N LYS A 89 -13.69 -25.61 15.62
CA LYS A 89 -14.46 -26.48 14.71
C LYS A 89 -14.95 -25.74 13.47
N GLU A 90 -15.38 -24.50 13.63
CA GLU A 90 -15.79 -23.59 12.56
C GLU A 90 -14.58 -23.29 11.66
N LEU A 91 -13.44 -22.97 12.29
CA LEU A 91 -12.18 -22.70 11.59
C LEU A 91 -11.72 -23.91 10.77
N TRP A 92 -11.85 -25.14 11.30
CA TRP A 92 -11.46 -26.37 10.62
C TRP A 92 -12.41 -26.72 9.46
N ARG A 93 -13.73 -26.62 9.67
CA ARG A 93 -14.75 -26.78 8.60
C ARG A 93 -14.51 -25.80 7.46
N ARG A 94 -14.26 -24.54 7.81
CA ARG A 94 -13.92 -23.49 6.85
C ARG A 94 -12.56 -23.75 6.16
N ARG A 95 -11.59 -24.33 6.86
CA ARG A 95 -10.26 -24.72 6.31
C ARG A 95 -10.33 -25.79 5.23
N ILE A 96 -11.29 -26.72 5.35
CA ILE A 96 -11.53 -27.80 4.39
C ILE A 96 -12.33 -27.31 3.18
N ARG A 97 -13.15 -26.27 3.34
CA ARG A 97 -14.00 -25.75 2.26
C ARG A 97 -13.19 -25.07 1.15
N VAL A 98 -12.10 -24.37 1.51
CA VAL A 98 -11.22 -23.67 0.56
C VAL A 98 -10.59 -24.61 -0.50
N PRO A 99 -10.01 -25.77 -0.17
CA PRO A 99 -9.55 -26.72 -1.20
C PRO A 99 -10.68 -27.44 -1.92
N LEU A 100 -11.87 -27.63 -1.30
CA LEU A 100 -13.00 -28.30 -1.95
C LEU A 100 -13.74 -27.43 -2.97
N ALA A 101 -13.75 -26.11 -2.80
CA ALA A 101 -14.43 -25.18 -3.72
C ALA A 101 -13.84 -25.20 -5.15
N GLY A 102 -12.58 -25.63 -5.30
CA GLY A 102 -11.95 -25.84 -6.62
C GLY A 102 -12.14 -27.25 -7.20
N VAL A 103 -12.67 -28.20 -6.41
CA VAL A 103 -12.75 -29.63 -6.77
C VAL A 103 -14.20 -30.07 -7.00
N VAL A 104 -15.16 -29.45 -6.32
CA VAL A 104 -16.59 -29.73 -6.47
C VAL A 104 -17.26 -28.44 -6.93
N ARG A 105 -18.01 -28.48 -8.04
CA ARG A 105 -18.88 -27.36 -8.45
C ARG A 105 -19.87 -27.08 -7.32
N THR A 106 -19.68 -26.00 -6.57
CA THR A 106 -20.63 -25.56 -5.55
C THR A 106 -21.54 -24.45 -6.09
N SER A 107 -22.51 -23.98 -5.31
CA SER A 107 -23.37 -22.88 -5.74
C SER A 107 -22.56 -21.58 -5.85
N PRO A 108 -22.93 -20.63 -6.74
CA PRO A 108 -22.22 -19.35 -6.89
C PRO A 108 -22.02 -18.59 -5.57
N THR A 109 -22.98 -18.70 -4.65
CA THR A 109 -22.92 -18.13 -3.31
C THR A 109 -21.86 -18.79 -2.41
N ALA A 110 -21.67 -20.11 -2.51
CA ALA A 110 -20.68 -20.83 -1.72
C ALA A 110 -19.25 -20.59 -2.23
N ASP A 111 -19.08 -20.47 -3.55
CA ASP A 111 -17.80 -20.11 -4.17
C ASP A 111 -17.38 -18.68 -3.81
N ALA A 112 -18.32 -17.73 -3.83
CA ALA A 112 -18.08 -16.35 -3.41
C ALA A 112 -17.64 -16.27 -1.93
N GLN A 113 -18.31 -17.00 -1.04
CA GLN A 113 -17.92 -17.10 0.37
C GLN A 113 -16.53 -17.75 0.56
N ALA A 114 -16.21 -18.78 -0.24
CA ALA A 114 -14.90 -19.42 -0.17
C ALA A 114 -13.77 -18.48 -0.63
N LEU A 115 -14.02 -17.68 -1.68
CA LEU A 115 -13.08 -16.67 -2.18
C LEU A 115 -12.91 -15.53 -1.18
N GLU A 116 -13.99 -15.03 -0.59
CA GLU A 116 -13.96 -14.03 0.47
C GLU A 116 -13.12 -14.52 1.65
N GLU A 117 -13.35 -15.76 2.10
CA GLU A 117 -12.60 -16.33 3.20
C GLU A 117 -11.11 -16.51 2.86
N LEU A 118 -10.80 -16.97 1.64
CA LEU A 118 -9.43 -17.07 1.17
C LEU A 118 -8.76 -15.69 1.16
N GLY A 119 -9.44 -14.66 0.65
CA GLY A 119 -8.99 -13.28 0.65
C GLY A 119 -8.65 -12.77 2.05
N VAL A 120 -9.58 -12.96 3.00
CA VAL A 120 -9.36 -12.59 4.42
C VAL A 120 -8.16 -13.34 5.00
N ARG A 121 -8.00 -14.63 4.72
CA ARG A 121 -6.85 -15.41 5.23
C ARG A 121 -5.53 -14.94 4.65
N VAL A 122 -5.47 -14.68 3.35
CA VAL A 122 -4.27 -14.15 2.69
C VAL A 122 -3.90 -12.80 3.28
N ALA A 123 -4.87 -11.89 3.43
CA ALA A 123 -4.64 -10.58 4.02
C ALA A 123 -4.22 -10.65 5.50
N ARG A 124 -4.75 -11.60 6.30
CA ARG A 124 -4.31 -11.84 7.70
C ARG A 124 -2.89 -12.37 7.82
N LEU A 125 -2.47 -13.21 6.87
CA LEU A 125 -1.12 -13.76 6.85
C LEU A 125 -0.11 -12.79 6.21
N HIS A 126 -0.59 -11.84 5.42
CA HIS A 126 0.24 -10.83 4.80
C HIS A 126 0.98 -10.01 5.86
N ARG A 127 2.29 -9.86 5.67
CA ARG A 127 3.15 -9.03 6.50
C ARG A 127 3.60 -7.85 5.68
N PRO A 128 2.83 -6.74 5.67
CA PRO A 128 3.23 -5.56 4.92
C PRO A 128 4.58 -5.11 5.45
N ARG A 129 5.53 -4.90 4.53
CA ARG A 129 6.77 -4.18 4.84
C ARG A 129 6.47 -2.68 4.76
N PRO A 130 7.11 -1.83 5.58
CA PRO A 130 6.91 -0.39 5.53
C PRO A 130 7.04 0.14 4.10
N TYR A 131 6.07 0.90 3.60
CA TYR A 131 6.08 1.45 2.25
C TYR A 131 6.50 2.92 2.30
N THR A 132 7.52 3.29 1.53
CA THR A 132 8.12 4.63 1.57
C THR A 132 7.54 5.58 0.53
N GLY A 133 6.74 5.09 -0.42
CA GLY A 133 6.07 5.92 -1.41
C GLY A 133 4.77 6.54 -0.89
N ARG A 134 4.09 7.27 -1.78
CA ARG A 134 2.82 7.93 -1.47
C ARG A 134 1.66 6.95 -1.47
N ALA A 135 0.75 7.09 -0.52
CA ALA A 135 -0.46 6.28 -0.44
C ALA A 135 -1.72 7.12 -0.23
N LEU A 136 -2.80 6.75 -0.92
CA LEU A 136 -4.15 7.23 -0.63
C LEU A 136 -4.92 6.08 0.02
N VAL A 137 -5.42 6.30 1.23
CA VAL A 137 -6.23 5.33 1.98
C VAL A 137 -7.69 5.77 1.93
N VAL A 138 -8.52 5.00 1.23
CA VAL A 138 -9.97 5.22 1.18
C VAL A 138 -10.63 4.32 2.21
N GLN A 139 -11.42 4.87 3.13
CA GLN A 139 -12.12 4.11 4.17
C GLN A 139 -13.62 4.39 4.12
N GLY A 140 -14.42 3.32 4.09
CA GLY A 140 -15.86 3.41 4.31
C GLY A 140 -16.18 3.67 5.79
N SER A 141 -17.42 4.04 6.09
CA SER A 141 -17.85 4.34 7.46
C SER A 141 -17.96 3.09 8.36
N GLU A 142 -18.08 1.91 7.75
CA GLU A 142 -17.99 0.62 8.44
C GLU A 142 -16.56 0.28 8.90
N ASN A 143 -15.56 0.90 8.27
CA ASN A 143 -14.16 0.76 8.66
C ASN A 143 -13.83 1.79 9.74
N ARG A 144 -13.79 1.32 10.98
CA ARG A 144 -13.52 2.11 12.18
C ARG A 144 -12.05 2.08 12.59
N ASP A 145 -11.18 1.52 11.76
CA ASP A 145 -9.74 1.54 12.02
C ASP A 145 -9.24 2.98 12.01
N ASP A 146 -8.52 3.35 13.06
CA ASP A 146 -7.91 4.67 13.17
C ASP A 146 -6.95 4.88 11.98
N PRO A 147 -7.19 5.91 11.12
CA PRO A 147 -6.37 6.13 9.94
C PRO A 147 -4.90 6.41 10.27
N SER A 148 -4.59 6.87 11.49
CA SER A 148 -3.22 7.10 11.92
C SER A 148 -2.39 5.81 11.97
N VAL A 149 -3.02 4.62 12.03
CA VAL A 149 -2.32 3.34 11.96
C VAL A 149 -1.57 3.19 10.63
N TRP A 150 -2.16 3.67 9.53
CA TRP A 150 -1.50 3.65 8.22
C TRP A 150 -0.24 4.52 8.23
N ARG A 151 -0.35 5.75 8.73
CA ARG A 151 0.76 6.71 8.85
C ARG A 151 1.87 6.28 9.79
N ARG A 152 1.53 5.64 10.91
CA ARG A 152 2.50 5.33 11.97
C ARG A 152 3.14 3.95 11.82
N HIS A 153 2.50 3.03 11.09
CA HIS A 153 2.91 1.61 11.13
C HIS A 153 3.02 0.92 9.77
N ILE A 154 2.51 1.50 8.68
CA ILE A 154 2.46 0.83 7.37
C ILE A 154 3.18 1.65 6.30
N VAL A 155 2.87 2.93 6.20
CA VAL A 155 3.44 3.84 5.19
C VAL A 155 4.32 4.85 5.92
N THR A 156 5.57 4.95 5.51
CA THR A 156 6.56 5.90 6.03
C THR A 156 6.78 7.07 5.10
N GLY A 157 6.18 7.06 3.90
CA GLY A 157 6.05 8.22 3.02
C GLY A 157 4.75 8.98 3.28
N ASP A 158 4.30 9.74 2.29
CA ASP A 158 3.08 10.55 2.40
C ASP A 158 1.82 9.67 2.40
N VAL A 159 0.85 10.03 3.25
CA VAL A 159 -0.44 9.35 3.34
C VAL A 159 -1.57 10.36 3.38
N ASP A 160 -2.42 10.27 2.37
CA ASP A 160 -3.73 10.90 2.35
C ASP A 160 -4.80 9.90 2.75
N VAL A 161 -5.86 10.40 3.39
CA VAL A 161 -6.98 9.57 3.84
C VAL A 161 -8.28 10.20 3.37
N LEU A 162 -9.06 9.46 2.59
CA LEU A 162 -10.42 9.79 2.20
C LEU A 162 -11.38 8.93 3.03
N ARG A 163 -12.35 9.55 3.72
CA ARG A 163 -13.43 8.85 4.41
C ARG A 163 -14.73 9.07 3.67
N LEU A 164 -15.47 7.99 3.42
CA LEU A 164 -16.75 8.01 2.72
C LEU A 164 -17.82 7.37 3.59
N GLU A 165 -19.02 7.96 3.58
CA GLU A 165 -20.20 7.40 4.24
C GLU A 165 -20.79 6.28 3.36
N CYS A 166 -20.09 5.14 3.34
CA CYS A 166 -20.42 3.99 2.53
C CYS A 166 -19.99 2.68 3.21
N ASN A 167 -20.54 1.56 2.75
CA ASN A 167 -20.10 0.23 3.17
C ASN A 167 -18.95 -0.28 2.27
N HIS A 168 -18.31 -1.36 2.70
CA HIS A 168 -17.18 -1.98 2.00
C HIS A 168 -17.47 -2.31 0.53
N LEU A 169 -18.70 -2.72 0.23
CA LEU A 169 -19.10 -3.16 -1.11
C LEU A 169 -19.52 -2.01 -2.02
N SER A 170 -19.88 -0.85 -1.46
CA SER A 170 -20.36 0.31 -2.23
C SER A 170 -19.29 1.35 -2.51
N VAL A 171 -18.11 1.29 -1.87
CA VAL A 171 -17.03 2.28 -2.03
C VAL A 171 -16.54 2.45 -3.48
N VAL A 172 -16.64 1.41 -4.31
CA VAL A 172 -16.27 1.44 -5.74
C VAL A 172 -17.47 1.50 -6.69
N ARG A 173 -18.64 1.90 -6.18
CA ARG A 173 -19.89 2.00 -6.95
C ARG A 173 -20.47 3.39 -6.82
N GLU A 174 -21.38 3.73 -7.72
CA GLU A 174 -22.18 4.94 -7.57
C GLU A 174 -22.96 4.92 -6.25
N PRO A 175 -23.08 6.06 -5.56
CA PRO A 175 -22.59 7.40 -5.96
C PRO A 175 -21.13 7.71 -5.57
N HIS A 176 -20.42 6.78 -4.92
CA HIS A 176 -19.16 7.06 -4.22
C HIS A 176 -17.90 6.98 -5.10
N ILE A 177 -17.97 6.27 -6.22
CA ILE A 177 -16.81 6.07 -7.10
C ILE A 177 -16.26 7.39 -7.66
N GLY A 178 -17.11 8.40 -7.87
CA GLY A 178 -16.70 9.74 -8.29
C GLY A 178 -15.72 10.37 -7.29
N ASP A 179 -16.08 10.40 -6.01
CA ASP A 179 -15.24 10.94 -4.94
C ASP A 179 -13.87 10.24 -4.85
N VAL A 180 -13.86 8.91 -5.08
CA VAL A 180 -12.61 8.12 -5.09
C VAL A 180 -11.72 8.52 -6.28
N VAL A 181 -12.30 8.64 -7.47
CA VAL A 181 -11.57 9.03 -8.69
C VAL A 181 -11.02 10.44 -8.56
N ASP A 182 -11.80 11.38 -8.05
CA ASP A 182 -11.38 12.76 -7.84
C ASP A 182 -10.22 12.85 -6.84
N ALA A 183 -10.29 12.10 -5.74
CA ALA A 183 -9.20 12.03 -4.76
C ALA A 183 -7.91 11.42 -5.34
N ILE A 184 -8.03 10.43 -6.23
CA ILE A 184 -6.88 9.88 -6.96
C ILE A 184 -6.27 10.94 -7.88
N GLY A 185 -7.10 11.66 -8.63
CA GLY A 185 -6.66 12.75 -9.51
C GLY A 185 -5.90 13.83 -8.72
N ALA A 186 -6.48 14.29 -7.61
CA ALA A 186 -5.87 15.28 -6.72
C ALA A 186 -4.51 14.79 -6.15
N ALA A 187 -4.43 13.54 -5.67
CA ALA A 187 -3.19 12.97 -5.14
C ALA A 187 -2.09 12.80 -6.21
N LEU A 188 -2.49 12.60 -7.47
CA LEU A 188 -1.59 12.57 -8.62
C LEU A 188 -1.22 13.98 -9.13
N GLY A 189 -1.81 15.05 -8.58
CA GLY A 189 -1.61 16.42 -9.05
C GLY A 189 -2.27 16.70 -10.39
N GLN A 190 -3.32 15.95 -10.75
CA GLN A 190 -4.09 16.18 -11.95
C GLN A 190 -5.08 17.34 -11.75
N PRO A 191 -5.26 18.21 -12.75
CA PRO A 191 -6.27 19.26 -12.69
C PRO A 191 -7.67 18.65 -12.63
N GLN A 192 -8.50 19.19 -11.74
CA GLN A 192 -9.90 18.79 -11.59
C GLN A 192 -10.68 19.24 -12.85
N PRO A 193 -11.54 18.39 -13.43
CA PRO A 193 -12.29 18.71 -14.65
C PRO A 193 -13.28 19.88 -14.47
#